data_AF-A0A9E4N489-F1
#
_entry.id   AF-A0A9E4N489-F1
#
_cell.length_a   1.000
_cell.length_b   1.000
_cell.length_c   1.000
_cell.angle_alpha   90.00
_cell.angle_beta   90.00
_cell.angle_gamma   90.00
#
_symmetry.space_group_name_H-M   'P 1'
#
loop_
_entity.id
_entity.type
_entity.pdbx_description
1 polymer ?
#
loop_
_entity_poly.entity_id
_entity_poly.type
_entity_poly.pdbx_seq_one_letter_code
_entity_poly.pdbx_strand_id
1 'polypeptide(L)'
;MIEIDMPDGLSLARVVMLGEDYQLLVLEQSFKEWVLKEQVLETDSIVLEWVGNNPLNNNNPEWVPVGDYMFTGISTDIKLRKIPS
;
A
#
# COMPACT_ATOMS: atom_id res chain seq x y z
N MET A 1 -5.78 -9.61 3.55
CA MET A 1 -4.31 -9.46 3.54
C MET A 1 -3.80 -9.84 2.18
N ILE A 2 -2.69 -9.26 1.77
CA ILE A 2 -2.01 -9.60 0.53
C ILE A 2 -0.53 -9.91 0.81
N GLU A 3 0.04 -10.77 -0.03
CA GLU A 3 1.47 -11.02 -0.11
C GLU A 3 2.01 -10.40 -1.40
N ILE A 4 3.20 -9.81 -1.29
CA ILE A 4 3.91 -9.17 -2.38
C ILE A 4 5.34 -9.66 -2.37
N ASP A 5 5.86 -9.98 -3.55
CA ASP A 5 7.26 -10.34 -3.72
C ASP A 5 8.15 -9.10 -3.61
N MET A 6 9.16 -9.16 -2.74
CA MET A 6 10.14 -8.10 -2.51
C MET A 6 11.55 -8.70 -2.63
N PRO A 7 12.59 -7.88 -2.83
CA PRO A 7 13.95 -8.37 -3.00
C PRO A 7 14.42 -9.35 -1.91
N ASP A 8 13.97 -9.14 -0.67
CA ASP A 8 14.34 -9.97 0.49
C ASP A 8 13.34 -11.11 0.79
N GLY A 9 12.34 -11.29 -0.07
CA GLY A 9 11.30 -12.31 0.03
C GLY A 9 9.88 -11.77 0.15
N LEU A 10 8.94 -12.64 0.51
CA LEU A 10 7.52 -12.27 0.59
C LEU A 10 7.26 -11.33 1.77
N SER A 11 6.65 -10.19 1.46
CA SER A 11 6.21 -9.20 2.45
C SER A 11 4.68 -9.17 2.54
N LEU A 12 4.18 -8.92 3.74
CA LEU A 12 2.74 -8.90 4.03
C LEU A 12 2.23 -7.47 4.07
N ALA A 13 1.10 -7.21 3.41
CA ALA A 13 0.45 -5.91 3.42
C ALA A 13 -1.08 -6.04 3.51
N ARG A 14 -1.75 -4.91 3.72
CA ARG A 14 -3.20 -4.76 3.55
C ARG A 14 -3.49 -3.66 2.53
N VAL A 15 -4.52 -3.88 1.71
CA VAL A 15 -5.06 -2.85 0.83
C VAL A 15 -5.85 -1.87 1.70
N VAL A 16 -5.50 -0.60 1.62
CA VAL A 16 -6.10 0.47 2.42
C VAL A 16 -6.85 1.49 1.57
N MET A 17 -6.59 1.51 0.26
CA MET A 17 -7.34 2.32 -0.70
C MET A 17 -7.32 1.70 -2.11
N LEU A 18 -8.45 1.81 -2.82
CA LEU A 18 -8.56 1.51 -4.25
C LEU A 18 -8.60 2.81 -5.05
N GLY A 19 -7.87 2.90 -6.16
CA GLY A 19 -7.89 4.08 -7.02
C GLY A 19 -9.20 4.28 -7.79
N GLU A 20 -9.98 3.22 -7.99
CA GLU A 20 -11.25 3.25 -8.72
C GLU A 20 -12.28 4.18 -8.06
N ASP A 21 -12.47 4.06 -6.76
CA ASP A 21 -13.52 4.75 -6.02
C ASP A 21 -13.02 5.40 -4.72
N TYR A 22 -11.70 5.32 -4.47
CA TYR A 22 -11.07 5.78 -3.24
C TYR A 22 -11.72 5.14 -1.99
N GLN A 23 -12.34 3.96 -2.12
CA GLN A 23 -12.88 3.22 -0.98
C GLN A 23 -11.74 2.83 -0.04
N LEU A 24 -11.95 3.15 1.25
CA LEU A 24 -10.93 3.15 2.27
C LEU A 24 -11.16 2.04 3.30
N LEU A 25 -10.10 1.33 3.64
CA LEU A 25 -10.02 0.52 4.86
C LEU A 25 -9.13 1.27 5.86
N VAL A 26 -9.73 2.19 6.62
CA VAL A 26 -9.18 2.87 7.81
C VAL A 26 -7.74 3.39 7.64
N LEU A 27 -7.58 4.61 7.13
CA LEU A 27 -6.30 5.33 7.03
C LEU A 27 -6.22 6.48 8.05
N GLU A 28 -4.99 6.94 8.33
CA GLU A 28 -4.79 8.24 8.99
C GLU A 28 -5.42 9.38 8.18
N GLN A 29 -6.14 10.26 8.88
CA GLN A 29 -6.97 11.32 8.27
C GLN A 29 -6.15 12.30 7.42
N SER A 30 -4.93 12.63 7.83
CA SER A 30 -4.02 13.54 7.11
C SER A 30 -3.58 12.97 5.76
N PHE A 31 -3.27 11.67 5.70
CA PHE A 31 -2.90 10.99 4.47
C PHE A 31 -4.08 10.92 3.50
N LYS A 32 -5.27 10.61 4.01
CA LYS A 32 -6.51 10.63 3.22
C LYS A 32 -6.76 11.98 2.58
N GLU A 33 -6.65 13.06 3.35
CA GLU A 33 -6.89 14.43 2.84
C GLU A 33 -5.90 14.79 1.72
N TRP A 34 -4.64 14.41 1.87
CA TRP A 34 -3.63 14.63 0.84
C TRP A 34 -3.93 13.85 -0.45
N VAL A 35 -4.21 12.54 -0.35
CA VAL A 35 -4.48 11.69 -1.53
C VAL A 35 -5.70 12.18 -2.31
N LEU A 36 -6.79 12.53 -1.62
CA LEU A 36 -8.01 13.02 -2.27
C LEU A 36 -7.82 14.40 -2.91
N LYS A 37 -7.01 15.26 -2.28
CA LYS A 37 -6.74 16.62 -2.78
C LYS A 37 -5.89 16.59 -4.04
N GLU A 38 -4.88 15.73 -4.07
CA GLU A 38 -3.90 15.68 -5.16
C GLU A 38 -4.28 14.69 -6.27
N GLN A 39 -5.31 13.84 -6.08
CA GLN A 39 -5.79 12.83 -7.05
C GLN A 39 -4.65 11.97 -7.64
N VAL A 40 -3.75 11.52 -6.78
CA VAL A 40 -2.51 10.85 -7.18
C VAL A 40 -2.67 9.37 -7.55
N LEU A 41 -3.88 8.79 -7.44
CA LEU A 41 -4.14 7.41 -7.83
C LEU A 41 -4.82 7.31 -9.19
N GLU A 42 -4.21 6.51 -10.06
CA GLU A 42 -4.87 5.97 -11.26
C GLU A 42 -5.91 4.90 -10.87
N THR A 43 -6.90 4.69 -11.73
CA THR A 43 -8.05 3.80 -11.47
C THR A 43 -7.64 2.34 -11.20
N ASP A 44 -6.55 1.87 -11.80
CA ASP A 44 -6.00 0.51 -11.67
C ASP A 44 -4.91 0.40 -10.58
N SER A 45 -4.75 1.45 -9.79
CA SER A 45 -3.79 1.52 -8.69
C SER A 45 -4.44 1.32 -7.34
N ILE A 46 -3.64 0.90 -6.36
CA ILE A 46 -4.04 0.71 -4.97
C ILE A 46 -3.00 1.32 -4.04
N VAL A 47 -3.46 1.70 -2.85
CA VAL A 47 -2.57 2.00 -1.73
C VAL A 47 -2.55 0.82 -0.78
N LEU A 48 -1.35 0.46 -0.38
CA LEU A 48 -1.06 -0.62 0.53
C LEU A 48 -0.42 -0.07 1.78
N GLU A 49 -0.67 -0.73 2.89
CA GLU A 49 0.03 -0.52 4.15
C GLU A 49 0.74 -1.82 4.53
N TRP A 50 2.04 -1.74 4.79
CA TRP A 50 2.83 -2.89 5.23
C TRP A 50 2.37 -3.37 6.59
N VAL A 51 2.32 -4.69 6.78
CA VAL A 51 2.01 -5.30 8.07
C VAL A 51 3.28 -5.88 8.66
N GLY A 52 3.71 -5.31 9.78
CA GLY A 52 4.98 -5.64 10.42
C GLY A 52 6.08 -4.69 9.96
N ASN A 53 7.14 -5.21 9.34
CA ASN A 53 8.26 -4.39 8.88
C ASN A 53 8.04 -3.94 7.43
N ASN A 54 8.23 -2.65 7.15
CA ASN A 54 8.25 -2.13 5.80
C ASN A 54 9.58 -2.51 5.11
N PRO A 55 9.56 -3.36 4.07
CA PRO A 55 10.77 -3.83 3.37
C PRO A 55 11.46 -2.72 2.58
N LEU A 56 10.75 -1.63 2.30
CA LEU A 56 11.26 -0.46 1.59
C LEU A 56 11.70 0.65 2.55
N ASN A 57 11.63 0.41 3.87
CA ASN A 57 12.12 1.36 4.85
C ASN A 57 13.65 1.46 4.74
N ASN A 58 14.09 2.42 3.94
CA ASN A 58 15.47 2.82 3.84
C ASN A 58 15.60 4.26 4.34
N ASN A 59 16.73 4.60 4.95
CA ASN A 59 16.99 5.94 5.48
C ASN A 59 17.19 7.00 4.38
N ASN A 60 16.82 6.73 3.12
CA ASN A 60 17.02 7.66 2.02
C ASN A 60 15.79 8.57 1.88
N PRO A 61 15.87 9.85 2.27
CA PRO A 61 14.72 10.76 2.35
C PRO A 61 13.99 10.98 1.02
N GLU A 62 14.67 10.74 -0.11
CA GLU A 62 14.07 10.85 -1.45
C GLU A 62 13.17 9.65 -1.80
N TRP A 63 13.32 8.54 -1.07
CA TRP A 63 12.67 7.26 -1.32
C TRP A 63 11.83 6.79 -0.15
N VAL A 64 11.89 7.46 1.01
CA VAL A 64 11.01 7.17 2.15
C VAL A 64 9.59 7.35 1.62
N PRO A 65 8.85 6.24 1.39
CA PRO A 65 7.44 6.34 1.11
C PRO A 65 6.85 7.03 2.34
N VAL A 66 5.80 7.81 2.16
CA VAL A 66 5.11 8.45 3.27
C VAL A 66 4.74 7.35 4.30
N GLY A 67 5.54 7.16 5.35
CA GLY A 67 5.38 6.07 6.32
C GLY A 67 5.43 4.64 5.74
N ASP A 68 4.52 3.80 6.25
CA ASP A 68 4.41 2.37 5.90
C ASP A 68 3.52 2.12 4.67
N TYR A 69 3.30 3.14 3.84
CA TYR A 69 2.43 3.05 2.66
C TYR A 69 3.20 2.83 1.36
N MET A 70 2.59 2.10 0.42
CA MET A 70 3.10 1.92 -0.94
C MET A 70 1.98 2.14 -1.95
N PHE A 71 2.28 2.83 -3.05
CA PHE A 71 1.43 2.96 -4.22
C PHE A 71 1.87 1.92 -5.25
N THR A 72 0.93 1.16 -5.80
CA THR A 72 1.24 0.17 -6.83
C THR A 72 0.03 -0.11 -7.70
N GLY A 73 0.27 -0.56 -8.93
CA GLY A 73 -0.78 -1.08 -9.80
C GLY A 73 -1.23 -2.48 -9.37
N ILE A 74 -2.42 -2.90 -9.79
CA ILE A 74 -2.86 -4.28 -9.60
C ILE A 74 -2.12 -5.19 -10.61
N SER A 75 -1.23 -6.04 -10.12
CA SER A 75 -0.48 -7.01 -10.95
C SER A 75 -0.74 -8.46 -10.51
N THR A 76 -0.34 -9.41 -11.36
CA THR A 76 -0.39 -10.86 -11.08
C THR A 76 0.49 -11.29 -9.91
N ASP A 77 1.41 -10.43 -9.48
CA ASP A 77 2.37 -10.72 -8.41
C ASP A 77 1.77 -10.46 -7.02
N ILE A 78 0.61 -9.79 -6.96
CA ILE A 78 -0.14 -9.55 -5.73
C ILE A 78 -1.04 -10.77 -5.44
N LYS A 79 -0.82 -11.43 -4.30
CA LYS A 79 -1.57 -12.63 -3.92
C LYS A 79 -2.44 -12.38 -2.70
N LEU A 80 -3.72 -12.73 -2.79
CA LEU A 80 -4.62 -12.70 -1.63
C LEU A 80 -4.21 -13.78 -0.63
N ARG A 81 -3.95 -13.38 0.62
CA ARG A 81 -3.70 -14.30 1.73
C ARG A 81 -4.90 -14.34 2.66
N LYS A 82 -5.46 -15.55 2.84
CA LYS A 82 -6.51 -15.82 3.84
C LYS A 82 -5.85 -15.94 5.21
N ILE A 83 -6.32 -15.17 6.20
CA ILE A 83 -5.90 -15.35 7.59
C ILE A 83 -6.69 -16.54 8.16
N PRO A 84 -6.04 -17.55 8.76
CA PRO A 84 -6.75 -18.59 9.50
C PRO A 84 -7.51 -17.95 10.67
N SER A 85 -8.81 -18.23 10.75
CA SER A 85 -9.69 -17.86 11.87
C SER A 85 -9.36 -18.62 13.15
#